data_AF-A0A7J8VVZ1-F1
#
_entry.id   AF-A0A7J8VVZ1-F1
#
_cell.length_a   1.000
_cell.length_b   1.000
_cell.length_c   1.000
_cell.angle_alpha   90.00
_cell.angle_beta   90.00
_cell.angle_gamma   90.00
#
_symmetry.space_group_name_H-M   'P 1'
#
loop_
_entity.id
_entity.type
_entity.pdbx_description
1 polymer ?
#
loop_
_entity_poly.entity_id
_entity_poly.type
_entity_poly.pdbx_seq_one_letter_code
_entity_poly.pdbx_strand_id
1 'polypeptide(L)'
;MLQKELVDAPDKWLWRKINKNEYRRCAVIEAYDSIKHMMLEILNARSEEHSVFAVLFHEIDHSIKIEKFTKTFKMTSLPQIHLKLIQLVEILTKPKKDVSQVVYILQALYEIVVRDFFKDQRTIEQLREDGLAPRDPTTMAGLLFEKAVKLPDPDDEKFYRQVRRLHTILTSRDSMQNIPVNLEARRRIAFFSN
;
A
#
# COMPACT_ATOMS: atom_id res chain seq x y z
N MET A 1 3.22 -1.61 -24.17
CA MET A 1 3.05 -0.18 -24.54
C MET A 1 2.40 0.64 -23.43
N LEU A 2 1.31 0.20 -22.78
CA LEU A 2 0.63 0.93 -21.69
C LEU A 2 1.48 1.32 -20.46
N GLN A 3 2.48 0.51 -20.07
CA GLN A 3 3.32 0.82 -18.90
C GLN A 3 4.28 2.00 -19.13
N LYS A 4 4.71 2.27 -20.37
CA LYS A 4 5.61 3.41 -20.67
C LYS A 4 4.88 4.75 -20.73
N GLU A 5 3.59 4.77 -21.11
CA GLU A 5 2.82 6.02 -21.24
C GLU A 5 2.44 6.66 -19.90
N LEU A 6 2.46 5.91 -18.80
CA LEU A 6 2.06 6.41 -17.47
C LEU A 6 3.24 6.95 -16.64
N VAL A 7 4.49 6.71 -17.05
CA VAL A 7 5.68 6.99 -16.23
C VAL A 7 5.92 8.50 -16.04
N ASP A 8 5.56 9.30 -17.06
CA ASP A 8 5.72 10.76 -17.08
C ASP A 8 4.39 11.50 -17.24
N ALA A 9 3.26 10.81 -17.06
CA ALA A 9 1.95 11.41 -17.14
C ALA A 9 1.75 12.40 -15.97
N PRO A 10 1.29 13.65 -16.21
CA PRO A 10 1.01 14.57 -15.12
C PRO A 10 -0.04 14.03 -14.14
N ASP A 11 0.17 14.25 -12.85
CA ASP A 11 -0.75 13.82 -11.77
C ASP A 11 -2.22 14.17 -12.06
N LYS A 12 -2.48 15.40 -12.52
CA LYS A 12 -3.84 15.83 -12.90
C LYS A 12 -4.46 14.95 -13.98
N TRP A 13 -3.68 14.51 -14.96
CA TRP A 13 -4.16 13.65 -16.03
C TRP A 13 -4.48 12.25 -15.51
N LEU A 14 -3.62 11.69 -14.65
CA LEU A 14 -3.86 10.41 -13.99
C LEU A 14 -5.11 10.47 -13.12
N TRP A 15 -5.25 11.51 -12.31
CA TRP A 15 -6.42 11.69 -11.45
C TRP A 15 -7.71 11.87 -12.26
N ARG A 16 -7.67 12.61 -13.36
CA ARG A 16 -8.80 12.68 -14.31
C ARG A 16 -9.17 11.30 -14.86
N LYS A 17 -8.21 10.44 -15.19
CA LYS A 17 -8.46 9.07 -15.67
C LYS A 17 -9.06 8.16 -14.60
N ILE A 18 -8.66 8.32 -13.34
CA ILE A 18 -9.23 7.62 -12.18
C ILE A 18 -10.68 8.08 -11.96
N ASN A 19 -10.93 9.39 -12.00
CA ASN A 19 -12.24 10.00 -11.77
C ASN A 19 -13.29 9.73 -12.86
N LYS A 20 -12.90 9.20 -14.03
CA LYS A 20 -13.86 8.85 -15.10
C LYS A 20 -14.89 7.80 -14.66
N ASN A 21 -14.58 7.00 -13.64
CA ASN A 21 -15.49 6.02 -13.09
C ASN A 21 -15.46 6.12 -11.56
N GLU A 22 -16.60 6.44 -10.97
CA GLU A 22 -16.74 6.58 -9.51
C GLU A 22 -16.30 5.32 -8.76
N TYR A 23 -16.66 4.13 -9.23
CA TYR A 23 -16.21 2.88 -8.61
C TYR A 23 -14.69 2.71 -8.67
N ARG A 24 -14.05 3.12 -9.77
CA ARG A 24 -12.59 3.10 -9.88
C ARG A 24 -11.95 4.07 -8.88
N ARG A 25 -12.50 5.28 -8.77
CA ARG A 25 -12.03 6.29 -7.81
C ARG A 25 -12.15 5.77 -6.38
N CYS A 26 -13.32 5.26 -6.00
CA CYS A 26 -13.55 4.69 -4.68
C CYS A 26 -12.60 3.53 -4.40
N ALA A 27 -12.44 2.57 -5.33
CA ALA A 27 -11.55 1.44 -5.16
C ALA A 27 -10.08 1.87 -4.95
N VAL A 28 -9.61 2.90 -5.67
CA VAL A 28 -8.24 3.41 -5.52
C VAL A 28 -8.03 4.05 -4.15
N ILE A 29 -8.95 4.93 -3.72
CA ILE A 29 -8.88 5.61 -2.42
C ILE A 29 -8.96 4.56 -1.29
N GLU A 30 -9.93 3.67 -1.38
CA GLU A 30 -10.18 2.66 -0.37
C GLU A 30 -9.03 1.65 -0.24
N ALA A 31 -8.43 1.23 -1.36
CA ALA A 31 -7.25 0.38 -1.35
C ALA A 31 -6.10 1.07 -0.62
N TYR A 32 -5.82 2.34 -0.95
CA TYR A 32 -4.75 3.10 -0.33
C TYR A 32 -4.95 3.27 1.18
N ASP A 33 -6.14 3.73 1.59
CA ASP A 33 -6.46 3.93 3.02
C ASP A 33 -6.39 2.62 3.80
N SER A 34 -6.85 1.52 3.19
CA SER A 34 -6.79 0.19 3.81
C SER A 34 -5.37 -0.34 3.91
N ILE A 35 -4.52 -0.12 2.90
CA ILE A 35 -3.09 -0.47 2.97
C ILE A 35 -2.42 0.30 4.09
N LYS A 36 -2.64 1.62 4.16
CA LYS A 36 -2.07 2.49 5.20
C LYS A 36 -2.47 2.03 6.59
N HIS A 37 -3.77 1.83 6.82
CA HIS A 37 -4.27 1.35 8.10
C HIS A 37 -3.68 -0.02 8.45
N MET A 38 -3.74 -0.98 7.52
CA MET A 38 -3.22 -2.33 7.74
C MET A 38 -1.73 -2.32 8.11
N MET A 39 -0.91 -1.57 7.38
CA MET A 39 0.55 -1.51 7.61
C MET A 39 0.91 -0.95 8.98
N LEU A 40 0.14 0.02 9.48
CA LEU A 40 0.39 0.61 10.79
C LEU A 40 -0.12 -0.30 11.93
N GLU A 41 -1.27 -0.95 11.76
CA GLU A 41 -1.85 -1.85 12.77
C GLU A 41 -1.05 -3.14 12.99
N ILE A 42 -0.37 -3.67 11.96
CA ILE A 42 0.46 -4.89 12.10
C ILE A 42 1.83 -4.63 12.72
N LEU A 43 2.12 -3.37 13.08
CA LEU A 43 3.37 -2.97 13.69
C LEU A 43 3.14 -2.42 15.10
N ASN A 44 4.13 -2.61 15.97
CA ASN A 44 4.16 -1.98 17.26
C ASN A 44 4.29 -0.47 17.11
N ALA A 45 3.26 0.28 17.52
CA ALA A 45 3.20 1.75 17.44
C ALA A 45 4.39 2.49 18.09
N ARG A 46 5.15 1.81 18.98
CA ARG A 46 6.34 2.36 19.63
C ARG A 46 7.65 2.02 18.91
N SER A 47 7.62 1.26 17.82
CA SER A 47 8.83 0.87 17.08
C SER A 47 9.28 1.95 16.09
N GLU A 48 10.56 1.93 15.73
CA GLU A 48 11.10 2.83 14.71
C GLU A 48 10.47 2.50 13.34
N GLU A 49 10.22 1.23 13.03
CA GLU A 49 9.62 0.79 11.77
C GLU A 49 8.19 1.30 11.57
N HIS A 50 7.38 1.33 12.64
CA HIS A 50 6.07 1.97 12.59
C HIS A 50 6.21 3.45 12.22
N SER A 51 7.16 4.15 12.84
CA SER A 51 7.44 5.56 12.54
C SER A 51 7.91 5.76 11.10
N VAL A 52 8.76 4.87 10.59
CA VAL A 52 9.23 4.86 9.20
C VAL A 52 8.06 4.75 8.21
N PHE A 53 7.12 3.81 8.42
CA PHE A 53 5.94 3.74 7.55
C PHE A 53 4.99 4.93 7.73
N ALA A 54 4.83 5.45 8.94
CA ALA A 54 4.02 6.65 9.15
C ALA A 54 4.57 7.85 8.36
N VAL A 55 5.90 8.04 8.36
CA VAL A 55 6.58 9.06 7.56
C VAL A 55 6.44 8.79 6.07
N LEU A 56 6.61 7.55 5.62
CA LEU A 56 6.40 7.17 4.22
C LEU A 56 4.99 7.53 3.73
N PHE A 57 3.95 7.15 4.49
CA PHE A 57 2.58 7.46 4.12
C PHE A 57 2.32 8.96 4.14
N HIS A 58 2.90 9.70 5.09
CA HIS A 58 2.84 11.15 5.12
C HIS A 58 3.44 11.78 3.85
N GLU A 59 4.61 11.30 3.40
CA GLU A 59 5.26 11.78 2.18
C GLU A 59 4.40 11.48 0.93
N ILE A 60 3.80 10.29 0.87
CA ILE A 60 2.85 9.93 -0.19
C ILE A 60 1.65 10.87 -0.17
N ASP A 61 0.98 11.03 0.97
CA ASP A 61 -0.18 11.92 1.14
C ASP A 61 0.16 13.36 0.73
N HIS A 62 1.32 13.86 1.18
CA HIS A 62 1.80 15.19 0.87
C HIS A 62 1.99 15.34 -0.64
N SER A 63 2.70 14.41 -1.29
CA SER A 63 2.96 14.44 -2.73
C SER A 63 1.67 14.41 -3.57
N ILE A 64 0.66 13.64 -3.15
CA ILE A 64 -0.65 13.59 -3.81
C ILE A 64 -1.34 14.95 -3.66
N LYS A 65 -1.34 15.51 -2.44
CA LYS A 65 -1.98 16.80 -2.14
C LYS A 65 -1.40 17.95 -2.95
N ILE A 66 -0.08 17.97 -3.15
CA ILE A 66 0.61 19.02 -3.94
C ILE A 66 0.76 18.66 -5.42
N GLU A 67 0.15 17.57 -5.89
CA GLU A 67 0.17 17.10 -7.28
C GLU A 67 1.60 16.88 -7.83
N LYS A 68 2.47 16.31 -6.98
CA LYS A 68 3.84 15.92 -7.32
C LYS A 68 4.12 14.43 -7.14
N PHE A 69 3.11 13.58 -6.98
CA PHE A 69 3.28 12.13 -6.81
C PHE A 69 4.14 11.51 -7.92
N THR A 70 3.86 11.78 -9.20
CA THR A 70 4.69 11.26 -10.32
C THR A 70 6.06 11.92 -10.43
N LYS A 71 6.28 13.06 -9.77
CA LYS A 71 7.60 13.71 -9.68
C LYS A 71 8.43 13.16 -8.54
N THR A 72 7.80 12.74 -7.45
CA THR A 72 8.47 12.17 -6.27
C THR A 72 8.71 10.66 -6.44
N PHE A 73 7.78 9.95 -7.08
CA PHE A 73 7.76 8.49 -7.10
C PHE A 73 7.81 7.89 -8.52
N LYS A 74 8.46 6.73 -8.64
CA LYS A 74 8.56 5.92 -9.86
C LYS A 74 7.32 5.03 -9.99
N MET A 75 6.43 5.39 -10.91
CA MET A 75 5.24 4.59 -11.25
C MET A 75 5.57 3.16 -11.70
N THR A 76 6.77 2.94 -12.24
CA THR A 76 7.26 1.63 -12.70
C THR A 76 7.45 0.63 -11.58
N SER A 77 7.58 1.07 -10.33
CA SER A 77 7.81 0.22 -9.15
C SER A 77 6.49 -0.20 -8.48
N LEU A 78 5.38 0.49 -8.79
CA LEU A 78 4.04 0.17 -8.26
C LEU A 78 3.58 -1.28 -8.53
N PRO A 79 3.81 -1.89 -9.72
CA PRO A 79 3.44 -3.28 -9.94
C PRO A 79 4.13 -4.25 -8.98
N GLN A 80 5.40 -4.01 -8.64
CA GLN A 80 6.15 -4.86 -7.71
C GLN A 80 5.67 -4.66 -6.27
N ILE A 81 5.42 -3.41 -5.86
CA ILE A 81 4.81 -3.06 -4.57
C ILE A 81 3.44 -3.75 -4.45
N HIS A 82 2.61 -3.65 -5.48
CA HIS A 82 1.29 -4.28 -5.52
C HIS A 82 1.37 -5.82 -5.34
N LEU A 83 2.31 -6.49 -6.00
CA LEU A 83 2.53 -7.93 -5.81
C LEU A 83 2.93 -8.26 -4.36
N LYS A 84 3.81 -7.46 -3.75
CA LYS A 84 4.20 -7.66 -2.35
C LYS A 84 3.04 -7.40 -1.38
N LEU A 85 2.19 -6.42 -1.66
CA LEU A 85 0.97 -6.16 -0.89
C LEU A 85 -0.01 -7.33 -0.98
N ILE A 86 -0.20 -7.93 -2.16
CA ILE A 86 -1.03 -9.15 -2.30
C ILE A 86 -0.46 -10.27 -1.42
N GLN A 87 0.84 -10.56 -1.53
CA GLN A 87 1.49 -11.61 -0.73
C GLN A 87 1.31 -11.38 0.78
N LEU A 88 1.46 -10.13 1.24
CA LEU A 88 1.26 -9.77 2.64
C LEU A 88 -0.18 -10.04 3.08
N VAL A 89 -1.14 -9.51 2.33
CA VAL A 89 -2.56 -9.66 2.64
C VAL A 89 -2.98 -11.13 2.61
N GLU A 90 -2.50 -11.92 1.65
CA GLU A 90 -2.74 -13.37 1.58
C GLU A 90 -2.34 -14.07 2.89
N ILE A 91 -1.16 -13.77 3.44
CA ILE A 91 -0.71 -14.36 4.70
C ILE A 91 -1.58 -13.91 5.86
N LEU A 92 -1.94 -12.63 5.92
CA LEU A 92 -2.79 -12.08 6.97
C LEU A 92 -4.22 -12.65 6.94
N THR A 93 -4.69 -13.13 5.78
CA THR A 93 -5.99 -13.83 5.67
C THR A 93 -5.95 -15.30 6.07
N LYS A 94 -4.78 -15.90 6.27
CA LYS A 94 -4.67 -17.32 6.68
C LYS A 94 -5.14 -17.52 8.14
N PRO A 95 -5.74 -18.68 8.46
CA PRO A 95 -6.10 -19.04 9.84
C PRO A 95 -4.88 -19.01 10.77
N LYS A 96 -3.78 -19.64 10.34
CA LYS A 96 -2.48 -19.60 11.01
C LYS A 96 -1.54 -18.69 10.25
N LYS A 97 -1.07 -17.64 10.92
CA LYS A 97 -0.23 -16.58 10.34
C LYS A 97 1.23 -16.89 10.63
N ASP A 98 2.05 -16.90 9.59
CA ASP A 98 3.49 -17.06 9.72
C ASP A 98 4.12 -15.67 9.90
N VAL A 99 4.46 -15.33 11.14
CA VAL A 99 5.05 -14.03 11.50
C VAL A 99 6.39 -13.82 10.80
N SER A 100 7.21 -14.87 10.66
CA SER A 100 8.48 -14.79 9.95
C SER A 100 8.28 -14.46 8.48
N GLN A 101 7.23 -15.02 7.85
CA GLN A 101 6.86 -14.68 6.47
C GLN A 101 6.36 -13.23 6.33
N VAL A 102 5.60 -12.73 7.31
CA VAL A 102 5.17 -11.32 7.37
C VAL A 102 6.39 -10.40 7.44
N VAL A 103 7.32 -10.67 8.37
CA VAL A 103 8.58 -9.91 8.51
C VAL A 103 9.34 -9.88 7.20
N TYR A 104 9.56 -11.04 6.57
CA TYR A 104 10.26 -11.15 5.29
C TYR A 104 9.63 -10.29 4.18
N ILE A 105 8.30 -10.27 4.08
CA ILE A 105 7.60 -9.47 3.08
C ILE A 105 7.68 -7.98 3.39
N LEU A 106 7.59 -7.58 4.66
CA LEU A 106 7.74 -6.18 5.06
C LEU A 106 9.15 -5.65 4.79
N GLN A 107 10.18 -6.45 5.06
CA GLN A 107 11.57 -6.13 4.70
C GLN A 107 11.72 -5.94 3.18
N ALA A 108 11.20 -6.89 2.39
CA ALA A 108 11.25 -6.79 0.93
C ALA A 108 10.47 -5.58 0.40
N LEU A 109 9.30 -5.29 0.97
CA LEU A 109 8.49 -4.13 0.61
C LEU A 109 9.22 -2.83 0.93
N TYR A 110 9.80 -2.73 2.13
CA TYR A 110 10.60 -1.59 2.54
C TYR A 110 11.80 -1.37 1.60
N GLU A 111 12.51 -2.43 1.23
CA GLU A 111 13.63 -2.33 0.29
C GLU A 111 13.19 -1.78 -1.08
N ILE A 112 12.10 -2.32 -1.65
CA ILE A 112 11.54 -1.84 -2.92
C ILE A 112 11.15 -0.37 -2.80
N VAL A 113 10.49 0.02 -1.70
CA VAL A 113 10.06 1.40 -1.49
C VAL A 113 11.27 2.34 -1.44
N VAL A 114 12.24 2.04 -0.60
CA VAL A 114 13.37 2.93 -0.35
C VAL A 114 14.32 3.00 -1.54
N ARG A 115 14.54 1.90 -2.27
CA ARG A 115 15.49 1.84 -3.39
C ARG A 115 14.88 2.18 -4.74
N ASP A 116 13.67 1.68 -4.99
CA ASP A 116 13.08 1.68 -6.32
C ASP A 116 11.85 2.59 -6.44
N PHE A 117 11.15 2.92 -5.36
CA PHE A 117 9.93 3.72 -5.46
C PHE A 117 10.21 5.21 -5.48
N PHE A 118 11.14 5.71 -4.67
CA PHE A 118 11.56 7.12 -4.76
C PHE A 118 12.33 7.39 -6.07
N LYS A 119 12.05 8.54 -6.71
CA LYS A 119 12.84 9.03 -7.85
C LYS A 119 14.23 9.45 -7.43
N ASP A 120 14.32 10.18 -6.32
CA ASP A 120 15.57 10.62 -5.75
C ASP A 120 16.23 9.49 -4.96
N GLN A 121 17.48 9.19 -5.29
CA GLN A 121 18.28 8.24 -4.53
C GLN A 121 18.79 8.92 -3.28
N ARG A 122 18.61 8.26 -2.14
CA ARG A 122 19.06 8.73 -0.83
C ARG A 122 20.10 7.77 -0.27
N THR A 123 21.12 8.30 0.39
CA THR A 123 22.02 7.48 1.22
C THR A 123 21.28 7.00 2.48
N ILE A 124 21.87 6.06 3.22
CA ILE A 124 21.30 5.57 4.47
C ILE A 124 21.16 6.71 5.50
N GLU A 125 22.13 7.62 5.53
CA GLU A 125 22.13 8.79 6.40
C GLU A 125 20.98 9.73 6.05
N GLN A 126 20.78 10.03 4.77
CA GLN A 126 19.67 10.86 4.30
C GLN A 126 18.31 10.22 4.62
N LEU A 127 18.19 8.90 4.45
CA LEU A 127 16.96 8.19 4.83
C LEU A 127 16.67 8.29 6.33
N ARG A 128 17.68 8.29 7.19
CA ARG A 128 17.51 8.49 8.64
C ARG A 128 17.10 9.91 8.99
N GLU A 129 17.71 10.90 8.34
CA GLU A 129 17.35 12.31 8.50
C GLU A 129 15.91 12.57 8.09
N ASP A 130 15.48 11.97 6.97
CA ASP A 130 14.12 12.03 6.46
C ASP A 130 13.13 11.18 7.27
N GLY A 131 13.58 10.39 8.26
CA GLY A 131 12.73 9.49 9.05
C GLY A 131 12.23 8.26 8.30
N LEU A 132 12.84 7.93 7.15
CA LEU A 132 12.54 6.78 6.29
C LEU A 132 13.44 5.57 6.56
N ALA A 133 14.31 5.64 7.56
CA ALA A 133 15.08 4.51 8.05
C ALA A 133 15.23 4.56 9.58
N PRO A 134 15.32 3.39 10.26
CA PRO A 134 15.67 3.31 11.67
C PRO A 134 17.00 4.02 11.97
N ARG A 135 17.04 4.69 13.14
CA ARG A 135 18.24 5.43 13.57
C ARG A 135 19.33 4.48 14.03
N ASP A 136 18.95 3.37 14.66
CA ASP A 136 19.88 2.34 15.08
C ASP A 136 20.40 1.52 13.87
N PRO A 137 21.72 1.55 13.57
CA PRO A 137 22.30 0.76 12.49
C PRO A 137 22.12 -0.75 12.66
N THR A 138 21.99 -1.24 13.90
CA THR A 138 21.82 -2.67 14.17
C THR A 138 20.44 -3.17 13.75
N THR A 139 19.42 -2.31 13.79
CA THR A 139 18.07 -2.61 13.28
C THR A 139 18.10 -2.84 11.77
N MET A 140 18.91 -2.06 11.04
CA MET A 140 19.09 -2.22 9.59
C MET A 140 19.95 -3.44 9.21
N ALA A 141 20.82 -3.90 10.09
CA ALA A 141 21.82 -4.95 9.79
C ALA A 141 21.31 -6.39 9.93
N GLY A 142 20.00 -6.60 10.13
CA GLY A 142 19.42 -7.95 10.11
C GLY A 142 18.18 -8.18 10.97
N LEU A 143 17.75 -7.19 11.76
CA LEU A 143 16.60 -7.34 12.67
C LEU A 143 15.38 -6.49 12.26
N LEU A 144 15.43 -5.86 11.09
CA LEU A 144 14.40 -4.94 10.63
C LEU A 144 13.03 -5.63 10.61
N PHE A 145 12.04 -5.06 11.29
CA PHE A 145 10.71 -5.64 11.47
C PHE A 145 10.61 -6.89 12.35
N GLU A 146 11.69 -7.64 12.65
CA GLU A 146 11.62 -8.89 13.43
C GLU A 146 10.98 -8.69 14.80
N LYS A 147 11.32 -7.58 15.47
CA LYS A 147 10.80 -7.22 16.80
C LYS A 147 9.65 -6.22 16.74
N ALA A 148 9.32 -5.72 15.55
CA ALA A 148 8.32 -4.68 15.34
C ALA A 148 6.96 -5.24 14.95
N VAL A 149 6.92 -6.38 14.26
CA VAL A 149 5.66 -7.01 13.85
C VAL A 149 4.87 -7.42 15.10
N LYS A 150 3.68 -6.85 15.23
CA LYS A 150 2.72 -7.16 16.26
C LYS A 150 1.36 -7.27 15.59
N LEU A 151 0.97 -8.49 15.24
CA LEU A 151 -0.32 -8.73 14.59
C LEU A 151 -1.48 -8.41 15.56
N PRO A 152 -2.59 -7.83 15.05
CA PRO A 152 -3.81 -7.65 15.84
C PRO A 152 -4.33 -8.97 16.42
N ASP A 153 -5.10 -8.86 17.51
CA ASP A 153 -5.74 -10.00 18.17
C ASP A 153 -6.48 -10.85 17.13
N PRO A 154 -6.31 -12.19 17.11
CA PRO A 154 -7.04 -13.07 16.19
C PRO A 154 -8.55 -12.85 16.14
N ASP A 155 -9.15 -12.38 17.23
CA ASP A 155 -10.58 -12.08 17.36
C ASP A 155 -10.98 -10.66 16.89
N ASP A 156 -10.02 -9.85 16.42
CA ASP A 156 -10.29 -8.57 15.77
C ASP A 156 -10.89 -8.77 14.37
N GLU A 157 -12.16 -9.14 14.37
CA GLU A 157 -12.94 -9.40 13.16
C GLU A 157 -13.10 -8.15 12.31
N LYS A 158 -13.01 -6.94 12.89
CA LYS A 158 -13.08 -5.69 12.14
C LYS A 158 -11.82 -5.54 11.27
N PHE A 159 -10.64 -5.71 11.87
CA PHE A 159 -9.37 -5.66 11.16
C PHE A 159 -9.30 -6.75 10.07
N TYR A 160 -9.55 -8.01 10.41
CA TYR A 160 -9.40 -9.10 9.44
C TYR A 160 -10.45 -9.07 8.32
N ARG A 161 -11.65 -8.53 8.58
CA ARG A 161 -12.62 -8.23 7.51
C ARG A 161 -12.11 -7.18 6.55
N GLN A 162 -11.46 -6.12 7.05
CA GLN A 162 -10.86 -5.11 6.19
C GLN A 162 -9.70 -5.68 5.36
N VAL A 163 -8.85 -6.53 5.96
CA VAL A 163 -7.78 -7.24 5.24
C VAL A 163 -8.34 -8.14 4.14
N ARG A 164 -9.41 -8.91 4.42
CA ARG A 164 -10.10 -9.73 3.40
C ARG A 164 -10.69 -8.88 2.27
N ARG A 165 -11.29 -7.74 2.59
CA ARG A 165 -11.82 -6.80 1.58
C ARG A 165 -10.69 -6.21 0.73
N LEU A 166 -9.58 -5.81 1.35
CA LEU A 166 -8.39 -5.33 0.65
C LEU A 166 -7.83 -6.41 -0.28
N HIS A 167 -7.80 -7.67 0.13
CA HIS A 167 -7.41 -8.79 -0.72
C HIS A 167 -8.25 -8.82 -2.00
N THR A 168 -9.58 -8.74 -1.88
CA THR A 168 -10.48 -8.71 -3.03
C THR A 168 -10.19 -7.52 -3.95
N ILE A 169 -9.95 -6.33 -3.40
CA ILE A 169 -9.66 -5.14 -4.21
C ILE A 169 -8.35 -5.31 -4.98
N LEU A 170 -7.28 -5.79 -4.31
CA LEU A 170 -5.97 -5.98 -4.92
C LEU A 170 -5.94 -7.11 -5.95
N THR A 171 -6.71 -8.18 -5.75
CA THR A 171 -6.70 -9.37 -6.61
C THR A 171 -7.78 -9.38 -7.69
N SER A 172 -8.75 -8.45 -7.63
CA SER A 172 -9.78 -8.31 -8.67
C SER A 172 -9.18 -7.85 -10.01
N ARG A 173 -8.70 -8.81 -10.82
CA ARG A 173 -7.95 -8.54 -12.06
C ARG A 173 -8.78 -8.39 -13.35
N ASP A 174 -10.10 -8.62 -13.37
CA ASP A 174 -10.85 -8.68 -14.65
C ASP A 174 -12.08 -7.74 -14.80
N SER A 175 -12.38 -6.86 -13.84
CA SER A 175 -13.55 -5.97 -13.93
C SER A 175 -13.23 -4.54 -14.40
N MET A 176 -11.98 -4.20 -14.73
CA MET A 176 -11.69 -2.94 -15.44
C MET A 176 -11.79 -3.06 -16.97
N GLN A 177 -11.75 -4.29 -17.51
CA GLN A 177 -12.12 -4.59 -18.90
C GLN A 177 -13.54 -5.18 -19.02
N ASN A 178 -14.06 -5.85 -17.99
CA ASN A 178 -15.45 -6.30 -17.93
C ASN A 178 -16.16 -5.74 -16.70
N ILE A 179 -16.45 -4.43 -16.72
CA ILE A 179 -17.60 -3.94 -15.97
C ILE A 179 -18.81 -4.50 -16.71
N PRO A 180 -19.70 -5.31 -16.09
CA PRO A 180 -20.94 -5.66 -16.75
C PRO A 180 -21.65 -4.35 -17.10
N VAL A 181 -21.92 -4.15 -18.38
CA VAL A 181 -22.68 -2.99 -18.92
C VAL A 181 -24.12 -2.97 -18.35
N ASN A 182 -24.49 -3.98 -17.57
CA ASN A 182 -25.80 -4.10 -16.96
C ASN A 182 -25.98 -3.12 -15.78
N LEU A 183 -26.66 -2.01 -16.09
CA LEU A 183 -27.19 -0.99 -15.17
C LEU A 183 -27.95 -1.56 -13.95
N GLU A 184 -28.47 -2.78 -14.05
CA GLU A 184 -29.26 -3.43 -13.00
C GLU A 184 -28.41 -3.92 -11.81
N ALA A 185 -27.15 -4.28 -12.05
CA ALA A 185 -26.22 -4.66 -10.97
C ALA A 185 -25.81 -3.45 -10.11
N ARG A 186 -25.70 -2.25 -10.72
CA ARG A 186 -25.45 -0.99 -9.99
C ARG A 186 -26.63 -0.59 -9.10
N ARG A 187 -27.87 -0.82 -9.57
CA ARG A 187 -29.08 -0.53 -8.78
C ARG A 187 -29.24 -1.45 -7.57
N ARG A 188 -28.83 -2.73 -7.67
CA ARG A 188 -28.91 -3.66 -6.54
C ARG A 188 -27.96 -3.31 -5.39
N ILE A 189 -26.74 -2.84 -5.67
CA ILE A 189 -25.79 -2.46 -4.59
C ILE A 189 -26.27 -1.21 -3.82
N ALA A 190 -26.84 -0.22 -4.53
CA ALA A 190 -27.43 0.95 -3.88
C ALA A 190 -28.64 0.61 -3.00
N PHE A 191 -29.39 -0.45 -3.36
CA PHE A 191 -30.57 -0.88 -2.60
C PHE A 191 -30.22 -1.54 -1.25
N PHE A 192 -29.02 -2.10 -1.09
CA PHE A 192 -28.57 -2.71 0.18
C PHE A 192 -27.83 -1.74 1.10
N SER A 193 -27.69 -0.46 0.72
CA SER A 193 -27.00 0.57 1.52
C SER A 193 -27.96 1.62 2.10
N ASN A 194 -29.28 1.36 2.09
CA ASN A 194 -30.28 2.10 2.86
C ASN A 194 -30.85 1.20 3.96
#